data_AF-A0AB37GCR7-F1
#
_entry.id   AF-A0AB37GCR7-F1
#
_cell.length_a   1.000
_cell.length_b   1.000
_cell.length_c   1.000
_cell.angle_alpha   90.00
_cell.angle_beta   90.00
_cell.angle_gamma   90.00
#
_symmetry.space_group_name_H-M   'P 1'
#
loop_
_entity.id
_entity.type
_entity.pdbx_description
1 polymer ?
#
loop_
_entity_poly.entity_id
_entity_poly.type
_entity_poly.pdbx_seq_one_letter_code
_entity_poly.pdbx_strand_id
1 'polypeptide(L)'
;MMSLPSRPWQWVLFVALIAQIVLSLILVTGDYSQAPAAVGRDIYIVAGVTLVCSLIGSGCLPTATEFKLSRNCLLIMVIITALAMFFAIMAGALTVWVIAPSLAMACGLLLLYRELALTRANQPQD
;
A
#
# COMPACT_ATOMS: atom_id res chain seq x y z
N MET A 1 -13.04 -19.36 0.24
CA MET A 1 -13.85 -18.33 0.93
C MET A 1 -12.88 -17.28 1.49
N MET A 2 -12.95 -16.02 1.04
CA MET A 2 -12.18 -14.95 1.69
C MET A 2 -12.80 -14.70 3.07
N SER A 3 -12.09 -15.06 4.14
CA SER A 3 -12.45 -14.66 5.50
C SER A 3 -12.30 -13.14 5.60
N LEU A 4 -13.32 -12.46 6.11
CA LEU A 4 -13.23 -11.02 6.39
C LEU A 4 -12.04 -10.73 7.34
N PRO A 5 -11.42 -9.55 7.25
CA PRO A 5 -10.35 -9.15 8.16
C PRO A 5 -10.81 -9.32 9.61
N SER A 6 -10.01 -10.01 10.43
CA SER A 6 -10.37 -10.31 11.83
C SER A 6 -9.55 -9.51 12.83
N ARG A 7 -8.44 -8.92 12.38
CA ARG A 7 -7.50 -8.18 13.22
C ARG A 7 -7.46 -6.70 12.83
N PRO A 8 -7.22 -5.77 13.79
CA PRO A 8 -7.21 -4.34 13.51
C PRO A 8 -6.24 -3.94 12.38
N TRP A 9 -5.03 -4.51 12.34
CA TRP A 9 -4.05 -4.21 11.29
C TRP A 9 -4.51 -4.69 9.91
N GLN A 10 -5.22 -5.82 9.83
CA GLN A 10 -5.75 -6.33 8.57
C GLN A 10 -6.81 -5.39 8.02
N TRP A 11 -7.70 -4.87 8.87
CA TRP A 11 -8.70 -3.88 8.48
C TRP A 11 -8.05 -2.61 7.94
N VAL A 12 -7.06 -2.07 8.65
CA VAL A 12 -6.36 -0.85 8.24
C VAL A 12 -5.68 -1.05 6.89
N LEU A 13 -4.93 -2.15 6.71
CA LEU A 13 -4.30 -2.45 5.43
C LEU A 13 -5.33 -2.69 4.32
N PHE A 14 -6.41 -3.42 4.59
CA PHE A 14 -7.42 -3.73 3.60
C PHE A 14 -8.11 -2.46 3.07
N VAL A 15 -8.55 -1.57 3.97
CA VAL A 15 -9.15 -0.29 3.58
C VAL A 15 -8.15 0.59 2.85
N ALA A 16 -6.90 0.63 3.31
CA ALA A 16 -5.85 1.41 2.67
C ALA A 16 -5.53 0.91 1.26
N LEU A 17 -5.50 -0.42 1.06
CA LEU A 17 -5.30 -1.04 -0.26
C LEU A 17 -6.46 -0.73 -1.20
N ILE A 18 -7.71 -0.78 -0.73
CA ILE A 18 -8.88 -0.39 -1.53
C ILE A 18 -8.75 1.08 -1.94
N ALA A 19 -8.47 1.97 -0.98
CA ALA A 19 -8.31 3.39 -1.27
C ALA A 19 -7.18 3.64 -2.29
N GLN A 20 -6.07 2.89 -2.17
CA GLN A 20 -4.95 2.97 -3.10
C GLN A 20 -5.34 2.49 -4.50
N ILE A 21 -6.07 1.38 -4.63
CA ILE A 21 -6.58 0.88 -5.92
C ILE A 21 -7.52 1.89 -6.57
N VAL A 22 -8.48 2.44 -5.80
CA VAL A 22 -9.42 3.44 -6.30
C VAL A 22 -8.68 4.68 -6.78
N LEU A 23 -7.70 5.17 -6.00
CA LEU A 23 -6.87 6.30 -6.40
C LEU A 23 -6.10 6.01 -7.68
N SER A 24 -5.46 4.85 -7.78
CA SER A 24 -4.75 4.45 -9.00
C SER A 24 -5.68 4.37 -10.21
N LEU A 25 -6.92 3.88 -10.06
CA LEU A 25 -7.90 3.86 -11.14
C LEU A 25 -8.33 5.27 -11.56
N ILE A 26 -8.54 6.19 -10.61
CA ILE A 26 -8.82 7.60 -10.91
C ILE A 26 -7.66 8.20 -11.71
N LEU A 27 -6.42 7.91 -11.32
CA LEU A 27 -5.23 8.40 -12.02
C LEU A 27 -5.05 7.76 -13.40
N VAL A 28 -5.34 6.48 -13.58
CA VAL A 28 -5.26 5.83 -14.92
C VAL A 28 -6.38 6.32 -15.84
N THR A 29 -7.52 6.71 -15.31
CA THR A 29 -8.67 7.19 -16.11
C THR A 29 -8.72 8.70 -16.29
N GLY A 30 -7.77 9.43 -15.70
CA GLY A 30 -7.69 10.89 -15.81
C GLY A 30 -7.38 11.37 -17.23
N ASP A 31 -8.01 12.48 -17.63
CA ASP A 31 -7.66 13.19 -18.84
C ASP A 31 -6.48 14.14 -18.58
N TYR A 32 -5.32 13.81 -19.16
CA TYR A 32 -4.09 14.60 -19.06
C TYR A 32 -3.72 15.27 -20.38
N SER A 33 -4.67 15.43 -21.32
CA SER A 33 -4.44 16.08 -22.62
C SER A 33 -3.89 17.51 -22.50
N GLN A 34 -4.21 18.20 -21.40
CA GLN A 34 -3.75 19.55 -21.10
C GLN A 34 -2.41 19.59 -20.33
N ALA A 35 -1.93 18.45 -19.83
CA ALA A 35 -0.69 18.37 -19.08
C ALA A 35 0.51 18.23 -20.03
N PRO A 36 1.71 18.73 -19.65
CA PRO A 36 2.93 18.42 -20.38
C PRO A 36 3.10 16.90 -20.50
N ALA A 37 3.48 16.41 -21.69
CA ALA A 37 3.53 14.97 -21.98
C ALA A 37 4.38 14.17 -20.97
N ALA A 38 5.45 14.76 -20.45
CA ALA A 38 6.27 14.15 -19.39
C ALA A 38 5.48 13.94 -18.09
N VAL A 39 4.70 14.94 -17.66
CA VAL A 39 3.89 14.88 -16.43
C VAL A 39 2.78 13.83 -16.57
N GLY A 40 2.06 13.84 -17.69
CA GLY A 40 1.01 12.85 -17.96
C GLY A 40 1.55 11.42 -17.93
N ARG A 41 2.69 11.17 -18.60
CA ARG A 41 3.37 9.87 -18.58
C ARG A 41 3.75 9.45 -17.15
N ASP A 42 4.32 10.35 -16.37
CA ASP A 42 4.79 10.04 -15.02
C ASP A 42 3.59 9.71 -14.10
N ILE A 43 2.43 10.36 -14.28
CA ILE A 43 1.19 9.99 -13.59
C ILE A 43 0.76 8.56 -13.93
N TYR A 44 0.74 8.18 -15.21
CA TYR A 44 0.39 6.82 -15.62
C TYR A 44 1.34 5.76 -15.04
N ILE A 45 2.65 6.05 -15.00
CA ILE A 45 3.64 5.14 -14.40
C ILE A 45 3.36 4.96 -12.91
N VAL A 46 3.18 6.06 -12.18
CA VAL A 46 2.91 6.00 -10.73
C VAL A 46 1.60 5.28 -10.47
N ALA A 47 0.54 5.57 -11.23
CA ALA A 47 -0.75 4.93 -11.09
C ALA A 47 -0.67 3.41 -11.36
N GLY A 48 0.03 3.00 -12.42
CA GLY A 48 0.24 1.58 -12.75
C GLY A 48 1.04 0.84 -11.68
N VAL A 49 2.17 1.41 -11.24
CA VAL A 49 3.02 0.80 -10.19
C VAL A 49 2.23 0.62 -8.89
N THR A 50 1.55 1.68 -8.45
CA THR A 50 0.78 1.67 -7.20
C THR A 50 -0.42 0.72 -7.25
N LEU A 51 -1.05 0.56 -8.42
CA LEU A 51 -2.12 -0.42 -8.64
C LEU A 51 -1.59 -1.85 -8.49
N VAL A 52 -0.49 -2.17 -9.19
CA VAL A 52 0.12 -3.51 -9.15
C VAL A 52 0.58 -3.85 -7.73
N CYS A 53 1.26 -2.92 -7.05
CA CYS A 53 1.67 -3.10 -5.65
C CYS A 53 0.49 -3.38 -4.73
N SER A 54 -0.64 -2.69 -4.93
CA SER A 54 -1.84 -2.87 -4.10
C SER A 54 -2.51 -4.23 -4.34
N LEU A 55 -2.57 -4.70 -5.58
CA LEU A 55 -3.10 -6.02 -5.91
C LEU A 55 -2.25 -7.15 -5.30
N ILE A 56 -0.92 -7.04 -5.43
CA ILE A 56 0.01 -8.01 -4.82
C ILE A 56 -0.12 -7.97 -3.30
N GLY A 57 -0.18 -6.76 -2.71
CA GLY A 57 -0.35 -6.56 -1.28
C GLY A 57 -1.63 -7.21 -0.76
N SER A 58 -2.74 -7.07 -1.48
CA SER A 58 -4.01 -7.74 -1.14
C SER A 58 -3.87 -9.26 -1.10
N GLY A 59 -3.10 -9.86 -2.03
CA GLY A 59 -2.84 -11.31 -2.03
C GLY A 59 -1.95 -11.77 -0.87
N CYS A 60 -1.09 -10.90 -0.35
CA CYS A 60 -0.17 -11.21 0.75
C CYS A 60 -0.82 -11.03 2.14
N LEU A 61 -1.93 -10.30 2.23
CA LEU A 61 -2.63 -10.00 3.48
C LEU A 61 -2.99 -11.23 4.34
N PRO A 62 -3.63 -12.29 3.79
CA PRO A 62 -4.11 -13.41 4.60
C PRO A 62 -2.98 -14.25 5.19
N THR A 63 -1.81 -14.29 4.54
CA THR A 63 -0.68 -15.14 4.91
C THR A 63 0.42 -14.41 5.68
N ALA A 64 0.23 -13.10 5.93
CA ALA A 64 1.27 -12.25 6.52
C ALA A 64 1.61 -12.59 7.98
N THR A 65 0.73 -13.23 8.75
CA THR A 65 1.07 -13.65 10.11
C THR A 65 1.94 -14.91 10.12
N GLU A 66 1.73 -15.79 9.15
CA GLU A 66 2.32 -17.13 9.10
C GLU A 66 3.67 -17.11 8.35
N PHE A 67 3.73 -16.45 7.20
CA PHE A 67 4.89 -16.52 6.31
C PHE A 67 5.73 -15.24 6.36
N LYS A 68 7.03 -15.39 6.65
CA LYS A 68 7.99 -14.27 6.59
C LYS A 68 8.08 -13.66 5.19
N LEU A 69 7.93 -14.48 4.16
CA LEU A 69 7.90 -14.03 2.76
C LEU A 69 6.76 -13.05 2.51
N SER A 70 5.53 -13.37 2.92
CA SER A 70 4.36 -12.50 2.74
C SER A 70 4.52 -11.16 3.49
N ARG A 71 5.11 -11.18 4.69
CA ARG A 71 5.43 -9.94 5.43
C ARG A 71 6.41 -9.05 4.70
N ASN A 72 7.51 -9.64 4.24
CA ASN A 72 8.53 -8.92 3.50
C ASN A 72 7.95 -8.37 2.19
N CYS A 73 7.09 -9.14 1.52
CA CYS A 73 6.38 -8.69 0.32
C CYS A 73 5.51 -7.46 0.62
N LEU A 74 4.66 -7.51 1.66
CA LEU A 74 3.86 -6.35 2.08
C LEU A 74 4.71 -5.13 2.39
N LEU A 75 5.81 -5.31 3.13
CA LEU A 75 6.75 -4.24 3.45
C LEU A 75 7.36 -3.62 2.19
N ILE A 76 7.84 -4.45 1.26
CA ILE A 76 8.41 -3.98 -0.01
C ILE A 76 7.36 -3.21 -0.82
N MET A 77 6.13 -3.72 -0.91
CA MET A 77 5.05 -3.06 -1.67
C MET A 77 4.69 -1.69 -1.08
N VAL A 78 4.63 -1.57 0.25
CA VAL A 78 4.38 -0.27 0.90
C VAL A 78 5.52 0.72 0.63
N ILE A 79 6.78 0.26 0.68
CA ILE A 79 7.93 1.11 0.37
C ILE A 79 7.88 1.59 -1.08
N ILE A 80 7.64 0.69 -2.04
CA ILE A 80 7.56 1.03 -3.46
C ILE A 80 6.42 2.04 -3.69
N THR A 81 5.25 1.81 -3.09
CA THR A 81 4.09 2.70 -3.20
C THR A 81 4.41 4.09 -2.65
N ALA A 82 5.01 4.16 -1.46
CA ALA A 82 5.39 5.42 -0.83
C ALA A 82 6.43 6.19 -1.66
N LEU A 83 7.44 5.51 -2.20
CA LEU A 83 8.45 6.13 -3.06
C LEU A 83 7.84 6.65 -4.36
N ALA A 84 7.00 5.85 -5.03
CA ALA A 84 6.32 6.28 -6.26
C ALA A 84 5.48 7.54 -6.04
N MET A 85 4.74 7.60 -4.94
CA MET A 85 3.95 8.78 -4.57
C MET A 85 4.82 9.99 -4.23
N PHE A 86 5.93 9.78 -3.52
CA PHE A 86 6.87 10.86 -3.20
C PHE A 86 7.44 11.50 -4.47
N PHE A 87 7.90 10.70 -5.44
CA PHE A 87 8.39 11.21 -6.72
C PHE A 87 7.30 11.94 -7.51
N ALA A 88 6.07 11.43 -7.50
CA ALA A 88 4.95 12.08 -8.18
C ALA A 88 4.62 13.47 -7.59
N ILE A 89 4.70 13.61 -6.26
CA ILE A 89 4.51 14.90 -5.58
C ILE A 89 5.65 15.85 -5.90
N MET A 90 6.90 15.38 -5.85
CA MET A 90 8.09 16.19 -6.15
C MET A 90 8.13 16.65 -7.62
N ALA A 91 7.59 15.86 -8.54
CA ALA A 91 7.43 16.23 -9.94
C ALA A 91 6.25 17.21 -10.19
N GLY A 92 5.48 17.57 -9.17
CA GLY A 92 4.28 18.40 -9.28
C GLY A 92 3.12 17.71 -9.99
N ALA A 93 3.19 16.39 -10.17
CA ALA A 93 2.20 15.60 -10.89
C ALA A 93 0.97 15.29 -10.03
N LEU A 94 1.16 15.16 -8.72
CA LEU A 94 0.11 14.82 -7.75
C LEU A 94 0.11 15.79 -6.56
N THR A 95 -1.06 16.01 -5.97
CA THR A 95 -1.17 16.81 -4.75
C THR A 95 -0.76 16.01 -3.52
N VAL A 96 -0.40 16.71 -2.44
CA VAL A 96 0.02 16.08 -1.17
C VAL A 96 -1.03 15.11 -0.60
N TRP A 97 -2.32 15.36 -0.81
CA TRP A 97 -3.41 14.53 -0.27
C TRP A 97 -3.38 13.07 -0.75
N VAL A 98 -2.73 12.81 -1.89
CA VAL A 98 -2.57 11.48 -2.48
C VAL A 98 -1.73 10.55 -1.59
N ILE A 99 -0.98 11.08 -0.61
CA ILE A 99 -0.17 10.27 0.32
C ILE A 99 -1.00 9.56 1.41
N ALA A 100 -2.25 9.97 1.64
CA ALA A 100 -3.04 9.47 2.77
C ALA A 100 -3.24 7.94 2.76
N PRO A 101 -3.57 7.28 1.63
CA PRO A 101 -3.65 5.82 1.58
C PRO A 101 -2.31 5.14 1.87
N SER A 102 -1.20 5.70 1.38
CA SER A 102 0.15 5.17 1.66
C SER A 102 0.51 5.26 3.15
N LEU A 103 0.14 6.35 3.83
CA LEU A 103 0.30 6.48 5.29
C LEU A 103 -0.55 5.44 6.04
N ALA A 104 -1.80 5.23 5.62
CA ALA A 104 -2.66 4.22 6.21
C ALA A 104 -2.07 2.80 6.03
N MET A 105 -1.48 2.50 4.86
CA MET A 105 -0.76 1.24 4.64
C MET A 105 0.43 1.09 5.59
N ALA A 106 1.22 2.15 5.80
CA ALA A 106 2.32 2.15 6.76
C ALA A 106 1.85 1.91 8.19
N CYS A 107 0.77 2.56 8.63
CA CYS A 107 0.15 2.32 9.93
C CYS A 107 -0.32 0.87 10.09
N GLY A 108 -0.94 0.30 9.06
CA GLY A 108 -1.35 -1.10 9.07
C GLY A 108 -0.17 -2.07 9.22
N LEU A 109 0.96 -1.80 8.55
CA LEU A 109 2.19 -2.57 8.74
C LEU A 109 2.76 -2.42 10.16
N LEU A 110 2.79 -1.21 10.72
CA LEU A 110 3.26 -1.00 12.09
C LEU A 110 2.43 -1.78 13.11
N LEU A 111 1.11 -1.83 12.93
CA LEU A 111 0.21 -2.61 13.78
C LEU A 111 0.47 -4.12 13.63
N LEU A 112 0.72 -4.61 12.42
CA LEU A 112 1.12 -6.01 12.17
C LEU A 112 2.42 -6.35 12.92
N TYR A 113 3.46 -5.52 12.78
CA TYR A 113 4.75 -5.76 13.45
C TYR A 113 4.64 -5.65 14.97
N ARG A 114 3.82 -4.73 15.48
CA ARG A 114 3.52 -4.63 16.91
C ARG A 114 2.86 -5.91 17.43
N GLU A 115 1.86 -6.44 16.73
CA GLU A 115 1.18 -7.67 17.15
C GLU A 115 2.16 -8.86 17.18
N LEU A 116 2.98 -9.00 16.13
CA LEU A 116 4.00 -10.07 16.07
C LEU A 116 5.04 -9.95 17.19
N ALA A 117 5.43 -8.73 17.58
CA ALA A 117 6.35 -8.52 18.69
C ALA A 117 5.71 -8.93 20.03
N LEU A 118 4.44 -8.59 20.25
CA LEU A 118 3.70 -8.99 21.45
C LEU A 118 3.52 -10.51 21.52
N THR A 119 3.22 -11.18 20.40
CA THR A 119 3.11 -12.64 20.37
C THR A 119 4.42 -13.31 20.75
N ARG A 120 5.57 -12.80 20.28
CA ARG A 120 6.89 -13.35 20.67
C ARG A 120 7.22 -13.11 22.13
N ALA A 121 6.88 -11.95 22.68
CA ALA A 121 7.15 -11.63 24.09
C ALA A 121 6.35 -12.50 25.07
N ASN A 122 5.19 -13.01 24.65
CA ASN A 122 4.31 -13.85 25.45
C ASN A 122 4.55 -15.36 25.27
N GLN A 123 5.51 -15.79 24.45
CA GLN A 123 5.88 -17.21 24.40
C GLN A 123 6.76 -17.55 25.62
N PRO A 124 6.44 -18.62 26.38
CA PRO A 124 7.30 -19.08 27.45
C PRO A 124 8.68 -19.42 26.87
N GLN A 125 9.73 -18.92 27.51
CA GLN A 125 11.10 -19.32 27.25
C GLN A 125 11.28 -20.70 27.88
N ASP A 126 11.10 -21.76 27.08
CA ASP A 126 11.54 -23.12 27.43
C ASP A 126 13.07 -23.23 27.30
#